data_AF-A0A959TU86-F1
#
_entry.id   AF-A0A959TU86-F1
#
_cell.length_a   1.000
_cell.length_b   1.000
_cell.length_c   1.000
_cell.angle_alpha   90.00
_cell.angle_beta   90.00
_cell.angle_gamma   90.00
#
_symmetry.space_group_name_H-M   'P 1'
#
loop_
_entity.id
_entity.type
_entity.pdbx_description
1 polymer ?
#
loop_
_entity_poly.entity_id
_entity_poly.type
_entity_poly.pdbx_seq_one_letter_code
_entity_poly.pdbx_strand_id
1 'polypeptide(L)' 'MTRTDLRTIKQRFEVIGGSPLLDRAIEIAAQVAPTDLSVLITGESGSGKEVMPKIIHNLSARKHGPYNAVNCGA' A
#
# COMPACT_ATOMS: atom_id res chain seq x y z
N MET A 1 2.79 -10.89 -10.18
CA MET A 1 2.75 -9.44 -10.46
C MET A 1 3.86 -9.11 -11.42
N THR A 2 3.59 -8.43 -12.53
CA THR A 2 4.60 -8.07 -13.52
C THR A 2 5.28 -6.75 -13.16
N ARG A 3 6.45 -6.48 -13.76
CA ARG A 3 7.14 -5.18 -13.63
C ARG A 3 6.27 -3.99 -14.07
N THR A 4 5.40 -4.20 -15.05
CA THR A 4 4.45 -3.19 -15.55
C THR A 4 3.36 -2.88 -14.52
N ASP A 5 2.87 -3.90 -13.80
CA ASP A 5 1.87 -3.73 -12.74
C ASP A 5 2.43 -2.89 -11.59
N LEU A 6 3.65 -3.20 -11.15
CA LEU A 6 4.33 -2.45 -10.09
C LEU A 6 4.50 -0.96 -10.45
N ARG A 7 4.91 -0.66 -11.68
CA ARG A 7 5.04 0.72 -12.16
C ARG A 7 3.69 1.45 -12.15
N THR A 8 2.63 0.78 -12.60
CA THR A 8 1.27 1.34 -12.61
C THR A 8 0.79 1.65 -11.19
N ILE A 9 1.01 0.74 -10.23
CA ILE A 9 0.66 0.97 -8.83
C ILE A 9 1.44 2.18 -8.30
N LYS A 10 2.76 2.24 -8.50
CA LYS A 10 3.57 3.36 -8.05
C LYS A 10 3.09 4.70 -8.58
N GLN A 11 2.79 4.79 -9.88
CA GLN A 11 2.28 6.02 -10.50
C GLN A 11 0.92 6.43 -9.95
N ARG A 12 0.01 5.46 -9.73
CA ARG A 12 -1.33 5.73 -9.21
C ARG A 12 -1.32 6.29 -7.79
N PHE A 13 -0.34 5.92 -6.97
CA PHE A 13 -0.24 6.34 -5.57
C PHE A 13 0.92 7.30 -5.31
N GLU A 14 1.47 7.91 -6.37
CA GLU A 14 2.56 8.90 -6.30
C GLU A 14 3.79 8.38 -5.54
N VAL A 15 4.03 7.06 -5.58
CA VAL A 15 5.20 6.44 -4.95
C VAL A 15 6.41 6.63 -5.85
N ILE A 16 7.39 7.36 -5.34
CA ILE A 16 8.67 7.61 -6.02
C ILE A 16 9.74 6.70 -5.41
N GLY A 17 10.56 6.08 -6.25
CA GLY A 17 11.71 5.28 -5.83
C GLY A 17 11.86 3.98 -6.62
N GLY A 18 13.10 3.51 -6.74
CA GLY A 18 13.47 2.28 -7.45
C GLY A 18 14.07 1.19 -6.55
N SER A 19 13.91 1.31 -5.23
CA SER A 19 14.49 0.36 -4.27
C SER A 19 13.81 -1.01 -4.39
N PRO A 20 14.55 -2.12 -4.48
CA PRO A 20 13.98 -3.47 -4.46
C PRO A 20 13.15 -3.76 -3.21
N LEU A 21 13.50 -3.15 -2.06
CA LEU A 21 12.75 -3.32 -0.82
C LEU A 21 11.40 -2.60 -0.85
N LEU A 22 11.33 -1.45 -1.52
CA LEU A 22 10.07 -0.74 -1.76
C LEU A 22 9.17 -1.54 -2.71
N ASP A 23 9.75 -2.08 -3.79
CA ASP A 23 9.03 -2.95 -4.73
C ASP A 23 8.43 -4.14 -4.00
N ARG A 24 9.25 -4.77 -3.14
CA ARG A 24 8.81 -5.90 -2.33
C ARG A 24 7.69 -5.54 -1.37
N ALA A 25 7.74 -4.37 -0.73
CA ALA A 25 6.66 -3.91 0.15
C ALA A 25 5.34 -3.73 -0.61
N ILE A 26 5.38 -3.16 -1.82
CA ILE A 26 4.20 -3.00 -2.69
C ILE A 26 3.67 -4.36 -3.17
N GLU A 27 4.56 -5.30 -3.49
CA GLU A 27 4.17 -6.68 -3.81
C GLU A 27 3.40 -7.35 -2.68
N ILE A 28 3.92 -7.24 -1.45
CA ILE A 28 3.25 -7.78 -0.27
C ILE A 28 1.89 -7.11 -0.08
N ALA A 29 1.83 -5.77 -0.19
CA ALA A 29 0.58 -5.02 -0.11
C ALA A 29 -0.48 -5.52 -1.12
N ALA A 30 -0.07 -5.73 -2.38
CA ALA A 30 -0.95 -6.26 -3.42
C ALA A 30 -1.39 -7.71 -3.17
N GLN A 31 -0.52 -8.55 -2.57
CA GLN A 31 -0.83 -9.93 -2.22
C GLN A 31 -1.84 -10.04 -1.06
N VAL A 32 -1.74 -9.17 -0.05
CA VAL A 32 -2.66 -9.20 1.10
C VAL A 32 -3.99 -8.49 0.83
N ALA A 33 -4.02 -7.54 -0.12
CA ALA A 33 -5.21 -6.76 -0.46
C ALA A 33 -6.51 -7.56 -0.72
N PRO A 34 -6.52 -8.71 -1.43
CA PRO A 34 -7.75 -9.47 -1.66
C PRO A 34 -8.24 -10.27 -0.43
N THR A 35 -7.48 -10.30 0.67
CA THR A 35 -7.81 -11.06 1.88
C THR A 35 -8.56 -10.22 2.91
N ASP A 36 -9.19 -10.87 3.90
CA ASP A 36 -9.80 -10.21 5.06
C ASP A 36 -8.89 -10.20 6.30
N LEU A 37 -7.57 -10.22 6.08
CA LEU A 37 -6.60 -10.20 7.16
C LEU A 37 -6.36 -8.77 7.67
N SER A 38 -6.15 -8.64 8.98
CA SER A 38 -5.62 -7.40 9.55
C SER A 38 -4.15 -7.23 9.14
N VAL A 39 -3.81 -6.05 8.63
CA VAL A 39 -2.45 -5.74 8.16
C VAL A 39 -1.80 -4.72 9.10
N LEU A 40 -0.63 -5.07 9.65
CA LEU A 40 0.22 -4.16 10.42
C LEU A 40 1.30 -3.59 9.50
N ILE A 41 1.39 -2.26 9.43
CA ILE A 41 2.42 -1.56 8.65
C ILE A 41 3.41 -0.92 9.62
N THR A 42 4.67 -1.32 9.52
CA THR A 42 5.77 -0.85 10.36
C THR A 42 6.77 -0.02 9.57
N GLY A 43 7.62 0.71 10.29
CA GLY A 43 8.64 1.59 9.70
C GLY A 43 8.87 2.83 10.54
N GLU A 44 9.96 3.54 10.28
CA GLU A 44 10.37 4.74 10.99
C GLU A 44 9.41 5.93 10.75
N SER A 45 9.48 6.94 11.62
CA SER A 45 8.71 8.17 11.41
C SER A 45 9.12 8.84 10.09
N GLY A 46 8.16 9.37 9.34
CA GLY A 46 8.42 10.02 8.04
C GLY A 46 8.73 9.08 6.86
N SER A 47 8.63 7.75 7.02
CA SER A 47 8.93 6.79 5.95
C SER A 47 7.80 6.58 4.92
N GLY A 48 6.75 7.41 4.93
CA GLY A 48 5.64 7.32 3.97
C GLY A 48 4.67 6.14 4.20
N LYS A 49 4.52 5.66 5.45
CA LYS A 49 3.66 4.50 5.78
C LYS A 49 2.20 4.71 5.39
N GLU A 50 1.74 5.95 5.33
CA GLU A 50 0.37 6.33 4.98
C GLU A 50 -0.05 5.96 3.54
N VAL A 51 0.90 5.64 2.66
CA VAL A 51 0.60 5.23 1.29
C VAL A 51 0.20 3.74 1.20
N MET A 52 0.80 2.87 2.03
CA MET A 52 0.53 1.43 1.97
C MET A 52 -0.92 1.03 2.27
N PRO A 53 -1.61 1.59 3.29
CA PRO A 53 -3.00 1.26 3.54
C PRO A 53 -3.91 1.70 2.37
N LYS A 54 -3.58 2.80 1.68
CA LYS A 54 -4.32 3.27 0.50
C LYS A 54 -4.18 2.31 -0.68
N ILE A 55 -2.96 1.78 -0.90
CA ILE A 55 -2.70 0.74 -1.90
C ILE A 55 -3.53 -0.51 -1.59
N ILE A 56 -3.44 -1.01 -0.34
CA ILE A 56 -4.17 -2.20 0.10
C ILE A 56 -5.68 -2.03 -0.11
N HIS A 57 -6.26 -0.91 0.36
CA HIS A 57 -7.70 -0.64 0.19
C HIS A 57 -8.14 -0.65 -1.27
N ASN A 58 -7.41 0.05 -2.14
CA ASN A 58 -7.75 0.18 -3.56
C ASN A 58 -7.62 -1.13 -4.36
N LEU A 59 -6.75 -2.03 -3.92
CA LEU A 59 -6.55 -3.35 -4.54
C LEU A 59 -7.44 -4.43 -3.91
N SER A 60 -8.12 -4.13 -2.79
CA SER A 60 -8.99 -5.08 -2.09
C SER A 60 -10.37 -5.23 -2.75
N ALA A 61 -11.11 -6.26 -2.33
CA ALA A 61 -12.53 -6.41 -2.66
C ALA A 61 -13.40 -5.25 -2.12
N ARG A 62 -12.89 -4.49 -1.14
CA ARG A 62 -13.58 -3.37 -0.46
C ARG A 62 -13.27 -2.01 -1.07
N LYS A 63 -12.59 -1.94 -2.22
CA LYS A 63 -12.15 -0.69 -2.86
C LYS A 63 -13.25 0.37 -3.10
N HIS A 64 -14.50 -0.04 -3.22
CA HIS A 64 -15.66 0.86 -3.40
C HIS A 64 -16.33 1.27 -2.08
N GLY A 65 -15.92 0.67 -0.96
CA GLY A 65 -16.35 1.04 0.37
C GLY A 65 -15.60 2.25 0.92
N PRO A 66 -16.07 2.81 2.05
CA PRO A 66 -15.43 3.95 2.69
C PRO A 66 -14.01 3.59 3.15
N TYR A 67 -13.08 4.54 2.98
CA TYR A 67 -11.73 4.49 3.51
C TYR A 67 -11.59 5.55 4.59
N ASN A 68 -11.58 5.12 5.86
CA ASN A 68 -11.51 6.02 7.02
C ASN A 68 -10.12 5.91 7.66
N ALA A 69 -9.25 6.87 7.36
CA ALA A 69 -7.94 6.95 8.00
C ALA A 69 -8.04 7.72 9.32
N VAL A 70 -7.56 7.11 10.41
CA VAL A 70 -7.47 7.75 11.73
C VAL A 70 -6.00 7.79 12.13
N ASN A 71 -5.52 8.97 12.53
CA ASN A 71 -4.20 9.14 13.10
C ASN A 71 -4.33 9.23 14.62
N CYS A 72 -3.82 8.23 15.34
CA CYS A 72 -3.90 8.16 16.79
C CYS A 72 -2.84 9.01 17.53
N GLY A 73 -1.87 9.58 16.81
CA GLY A 73 -0.75 10.34 17.37
C GLY A 73 -0.79 11.84 17.08
N ALA A 74 -1.93 12.35 16.60
CA ALA A 74 -2.20 13.78 16.44
C ALA A 74 -2.90 14.34 17.67
#